data_AF-A0A2A4FTZ0-F1
#
_entry.id   AF-A0A2A4FTZ0-F1
#
_cell.length_a   1.000
_cell.length_b   1.000
_cell.length_c   1.000
_cell.angle_alpha   90.00
_cell.angle_beta   90.00
_cell.angle_gamma   90.00
#
_symmetry.space_group_name_H-M   'P 1'
#
loop_
_entity.id
_entity.type
_entity.pdbx_description
1 polymer ?
#
loop_
_entity_poly.entity_id
_entity_poly.type
_entity_poly.pdbx_seq_one_letter_code
_entity_poly.pdbx_strand_id
1 'polypeptide(L)'
;MADPRSEPSMEDILASIKRIIADEPGAVPKPPQAAPTAVPRVPSMAPPPRANASEPPPSWPRRAEPPAPPESVLDLTDRAPEAYRPRATPEPAAASEPPQVQRAVERLRQAEAELPPATPRPVPRDLLPRTPTPRPTGGDITLDALVREMLQPMLAEWIEKNLPDMVERMVQTEIRRMIDKEA
;
A
#
# COMPACT_ATOMS: atom_id res chain seq x y z
N MET A 1 4.28 -37.76 -35.39
CA MET A 1 5.35 -36.81 -35.04
C MET A 1 4.70 -35.51 -34.62
N ALA A 2 4.89 -35.09 -33.38
CA ALA A 2 4.36 -33.84 -32.85
C ALA A 2 5.47 -32.79 -32.94
N ASP A 3 5.25 -31.70 -33.68
CA ASP A 3 6.06 -30.50 -33.54
C ASP A 3 5.45 -29.66 -32.41
N PRO A 4 6.09 -29.59 -31.23
CA PRO A 4 5.61 -28.76 -30.15
C PRO A 4 5.79 -27.30 -30.57
N ARG A 5 4.66 -26.62 -30.80
CA ARG A 5 4.46 -25.16 -30.85
C ARG A 5 5.78 -24.41 -30.64
N SER A 6 6.46 -24.04 -31.72
CA SER A 6 7.58 -23.10 -31.66
C SER A 6 7.16 -21.97 -30.73
N GLU A 7 7.82 -21.87 -29.58
CA GLU A 7 7.64 -20.72 -28.71
C GLU A 7 7.94 -19.51 -29.60
N PRO A 8 6.98 -18.59 -29.79
CA PRO A 8 7.14 -17.51 -30.75
C PRO A 8 8.41 -16.75 -30.40
N SER A 9 9.23 -16.44 -31.41
CA SER A 9 10.46 -15.68 -31.18
C SER A 9 10.09 -14.34 -30.56
N MET A 10 10.98 -13.77 -29.75
CA MET A 10 10.79 -12.44 -29.15
C MET A 10 10.39 -11.39 -30.20
N GLU A 11 10.92 -11.53 -31.41
CA GLU A 11 10.64 -10.68 -32.57
C GLU A 11 9.18 -10.83 -33.05
N ASP A 12 8.63 -12.04 -33.03
CA ASP A 12 7.24 -12.34 -33.38
C ASP A 12 6.28 -11.79 -32.32
N ILE A 13 6.65 -11.92 -31.05
CA ILE A 13 5.89 -11.35 -29.92
C ILE A 13 5.82 -9.82 -30.07
N LEU A 14 6.95 -9.17 -30.35
CA LEU A 14 7.02 -7.72 -30.53
C LEU A 14 6.30 -7.26 -31.81
N ALA A 15 6.38 -8.04 -32.90
CA ALA A 15 5.66 -7.76 -34.14
C ALA A 15 4.14 -7.87 -33.95
N SER A 16 3.67 -8.87 -33.19
CA SER A 16 2.24 -9.04 -32.89
C SER A 16 1.70 -7.90 -32.04
N ILE A 17 2.43 -7.48 -31.00
CA ILE A 17 2.04 -6.35 -30.15
C ILE A 17 2.03 -5.05 -30.98
N LYS A 18 3.06 -4.82 -31.81
CA LYS A 18 3.13 -3.65 -32.68
C LYS A 18 1.98 -3.62 -33.70
N ARG A 19 1.57 -4.78 -34.24
CA ARG A 19 0.43 -4.87 -35.15
C ARG A 19 -0.89 -4.54 -34.46
N ILE A 20 -1.12 -5.04 -33.24
CA ILE A 20 -2.36 -4.79 -32.48
C ILE A 20 -2.46 -3.34 -32.01
N ILE A 21 -1.33 -2.68 -31.73
CA ILE A 21 -1.32 -1.27 -31.32
C ILE A 21 -1.43 -0.33 -32.54
N ALA A 22 -0.83 -0.71 -33.67
CA ALA A 22 -0.91 0.09 -34.90
C ALA A 22 -2.26 -0.06 -35.61
N ASP A 23 -2.92 -1.21 -35.47
CA ASP A 23 -4.28 -1.46 -35.96
C ASP A 23 -5.27 -1.05 -34.86
N GLU A 24 -5.80 0.17 -34.93
CA GLU A 24 -6.87 0.65 -34.05
C GLU A 24 -8.04 -0.35 -33.99
N PRO A 25 -8.69 -0.60 -32.83
CA PRO A 25 -9.87 -1.46 -32.75
C PRO A 25 -11.09 -0.71 -33.30
N GLY A 26 -11.19 -0.60 -34.63
CA GLY A 26 -12.23 0.19 -35.30
C GLY A 26 -12.83 -0.44 -36.56
N ALA A 27 -12.37 -1.62 -37.00
CA ALA A 27 -12.87 -2.25 -38.22
C ALA A 27 -13.76 -3.46 -37.90
N VAL A 28 -15.06 -3.21 -37.72
CA VAL A 28 -16.08 -4.27 -37.78
C VAL A 28 -16.17 -4.74 -39.24
N PRO A 29 -15.87 -6.01 -39.58
CA PRO A 29 -16.05 -6.48 -40.95
C PRO A 29 -17.55 -6.51 -41.28
N LYS A 30 -17.94 -5.74 -42.30
CA LYS A 30 -19.30 -5.75 -42.86
C LYS A 30 -19.62 -7.16 -43.37
N PRO A 31 -20.67 -7.83 -42.86
CA PRO A 31 -20.99 -9.18 -43.31
C PRO A 31 -21.52 -9.16 -44.76
N PRO A 32 -21.13 -10.13 -45.60
CA PRO A 32 -21.73 -10.30 -46.92
C PRO A 32 -23.17 -10.75 -46.78
N GLN A 33 -24.05 -10.10 -47.53
CA GLN A 33 -25.47 -10.45 -47.65
C GLN A 33 -25.60 -11.78 -48.40
N ALA A 34 -26.06 -12.83 -47.71
CA ALA A 34 -26.38 -14.13 -48.29
C ALA A 34 -27.72 -14.65 -47.75
N ALA A 35 -28.46 -15.30 -48.67
CA ALA A 35 -29.83 -15.82 -48.61
C ALA A 35 -30.20 -16.67 -47.36
N PRO A 36 -31.50 -16.85 -47.05
CA PRO A 36 -31.95 -17.42 -45.78
C PRO A 36 -31.56 -18.90 -45.65
N THR A 37 -30.59 -19.17 -44.79
CA THR A 37 -30.30 -20.52 -44.30
C THR A 37 -31.08 -20.74 -43.02
N ALA A 38 -31.75 -21.89 -42.93
CA ALA A 38 -32.61 -22.29 -41.83
C ALA A 38 -31.96 -22.05 -40.46
N VAL A 39 -32.65 -21.27 -39.61
CA VAL A 39 -32.27 -21.03 -38.21
C VAL A 39 -32.29 -22.37 -37.45
N PRO A 40 -31.17 -22.78 -36.81
CA PRO A 40 -31.23 -23.88 -35.86
C PRO A 40 -32.02 -23.40 -34.65
N ARG A 41 -33.05 -24.17 -34.28
CA ARG A 41 -33.89 -23.88 -33.11
C ARG A 41 -33.04 -24.04 -31.85
N VAL A 42 -32.63 -22.93 -31.25
CA VAL A 42 -32.04 -22.92 -29.91
C VAL A 42 -33.07 -23.44 -28.91
N PRO A 43 -32.72 -24.39 -28.01
CA PRO A 43 -33.61 -24.76 -26.93
C PRO A 43 -33.83 -23.53 -26.04
N SER A 44 -35.10 -23.22 -25.78
CA SER A 44 -35.51 -22.12 -24.91
C SER A 44 -34.94 -22.35 -23.51
N MET A 45 -33.86 -21.65 -23.16
CA MET A 45 -33.42 -21.55 -21.77
C MET A 45 -34.52 -20.82 -20.97
N ALA A 46 -34.97 -21.45 -19.89
CA ALA A 46 -35.83 -20.80 -18.91
C ALA A 46 -35.14 -19.51 -18.40
N PRO A 47 -35.90 -18.43 -18.12
CA PRO A 47 -35.31 -17.21 -17.57
C PRO A 47 -34.60 -17.53 -16.25
N PRO A 48 -33.45 -16.89 -15.97
CA PRO A 48 -32.78 -17.07 -14.69
C PRO A 48 -33.72 -16.65 -13.56
N PRO A 49 -33.69 -17.32 -12.39
CA PRO A 49 -34.47 -16.87 -11.25
C PRO A 49 -34.07 -15.43 -10.94
N ARG A 50 -35.05 -14.53 -10.86
CA ARG A 50 -34.80 -13.16 -10.41
C ARG A 50 -34.23 -13.24 -9.00
N ALA A 51 -33.00 -12.74 -8.82
CA ALA A 51 -32.40 -12.60 -7.51
C ALA A 51 -33.35 -11.81 -6.61
N ASN A 52 -33.71 -12.37 -5.46
CA ASN A 52 -34.53 -11.70 -4.47
C ASN A 52 -33.79 -10.43 -4.01
N ALA A 53 -34.46 -9.28 -4.03
CA ALA A 53 -33.93 -7.99 -3.58
C ALA A 53 -33.65 -7.90 -2.06
N SER A 54 -33.55 -9.04 -1.38
CA SER A 54 -33.22 -9.17 0.04
C SER A 54 -31.80 -9.66 0.29
N GLU A 55 -31.01 -9.88 -0.77
CA GLU A 55 -29.60 -10.25 -0.63
C GLU A 55 -28.75 -8.99 -0.37
N PRO A 56 -28.04 -8.90 0.76
CA PRO A 56 -27.09 -7.80 0.98
C PRO A 56 -25.99 -7.86 -0.08
N PRO A 57 -25.43 -6.71 -0.50
CA PRO A 57 -24.37 -6.68 -1.51
C PRO A 57 -23.19 -7.55 -1.05
N PRO A 58 -22.50 -8.21 -1.99
CA PRO A 58 -21.38 -9.09 -1.64
C PRO A 58 -20.32 -8.27 -0.90
N SER A 59 -20.07 -8.64 0.36
CA SER A 59 -18.93 -8.14 1.11
C SER A 59 -17.65 -8.57 0.40
N TRP A 60 -16.66 -7.67 0.34
CA TRP A 60 -15.32 -7.91 -0.22
C TRP A 60 -14.82 -9.33 0.10
N PRO A 61 -14.13 -10.01 -0.84
CA PRO A 61 -13.65 -11.36 -0.59
C PRO A 61 -12.70 -11.34 0.59
N ARG A 62 -13.16 -11.85 1.73
CA ARG A 62 -12.29 -12.14 2.87
C ARG A 62 -11.27 -13.13 2.36
N ARG A 63 -9.97 -12.78 2.42
CA ARG A 63 -8.89 -13.73 2.20
C ARG A 63 -9.22 -14.97 3.03
N ALA A 64 -9.45 -16.11 2.36
CA ALA A 64 -9.71 -17.36 3.05
C ALA A 64 -8.59 -17.54 4.08
N GLU A 65 -9.00 -17.78 5.33
CA GLU A 65 -8.08 -18.14 6.39
C GLU A 65 -7.26 -19.34 5.87
N PRO A 66 -5.92 -19.24 5.79
CA PRO A 66 -5.13 -20.37 5.35
C PRO A 66 -5.44 -21.56 6.27
N PRO A 67 -5.53 -22.80 5.73
CA PRO A 67 -5.71 -23.97 6.58
C PRO A 67 -4.59 -23.99 7.63
N ALA A 68 -4.94 -24.35 8.86
CA ALA A 68 -4.00 -24.42 9.98
C ALA A 68 -2.69 -25.10 9.51
N PRO A 69 -1.52 -24.48 9.78
CA PRO A 69 -0.26 -25.08 9.39
C PRO A 69 -0.14 -26.47 10.04
N PRO A 70 0.44 -27.47 9.37
CA PRO A 70 0.78 -28.71 10.04
C PRO A 70 1.72 -28.39 11.21
N GLU A 71 1.42 -28.96 12.38
CA GLU A 71 2.21 -28.89 13.61
C GLU A 71 3.57 -29.60 13.41
N SER A 72 4.45 -29.08 12.55
CA SER A 72 5.83 -29.56 12.38
C SER A 72 6.65 -28.64 11.45
N VAL A 73 6.65 -27.32 11.68
CA VAL A 73 7.59 -26.38 11.02
C VAL A 73 8.43 -25.62 12.06
N LEU A 74 8.32 -25.97 13.35
CA LEU A 74 9.09 -25.37 14.44
C LEU A 74 9.90 -26.41 15.23
N ASP A 75 10.68 -27.23 14.53
CA ASP A 75 11.84 -27.90 15.12
C ASP A 75 13.11 -27.07 14.85
N LEU A 76 13.03 -25.77 15.15
CA LEU A 76 14.15 -24.83 15.10
C LEU A 76 14.38 -24.20 16.48
N THR A 77 14.07 -24.97 17.53
CA THR A 77 14.37 -24.62 18.92
C THR A 77 15.56 -25.42 19.46
N ASP A 78 16.52 -25.74 18.58
CA ASP A 78 17.85 -26.18 19.02
C ASP A 78 18.39 -25.13 19.99
N ARG A 79 18.50 -25.57 21.23
CA ARG A 79 18.72 -24.76 22.42
C ARG A 79 20.17 -24.31 22.46
N ALA A 80 20.46 -23.08 22.07
CA ALA A 80 21.73 -22.45 22.40
C ALA A 80 21.80 -22.21 23.94
N PRO A 81 22.79 -22.74 24.68
CA PRO A 81 22.87 -22.58 26.12
C PRO A 81 23.73 -21.36 26.48
N GLU A 82 23.19 -20.14 26.33
CA GLU A 82 23.89 -18.94 26.83
C GLU A 82 23.30 -18.51 28.17
N ALA A 83 23.96 -18.95 29.26
CA ALA A 83 23.69 -18.49 30.60
C ALA A 83 24.01 -16.99 30.73
N TYR A 84 23.00 -16.14 30.53
CA TYR A 84 23.13 -14.71 30.79
C TYR A 84 23.31 -14.47 32.30
N ARG A 85 24.52 -14.03 32.69
CA ARG A 85 24.80 -13.55 34.04
C ARG A 85 24.54 -12.03 34.06
N PRO A 86 23.53 -11.52 34.80
CA PRO A 86 23.29 -10.10 34.86
C PRO A 86 24.47 -9.39 35.55
N ARG A 87 24.99 -8.35 34.91
CA ARG A 87 26.02 -7.46 35.44
C ARG A 87 25.46 -6.71 36.65
N ALA A 88 26.19 -6.69 37.76
CA ALA A 88 25.82 -5.94 38.96
C ALA A 88 25.65 -4.44 38.62
N THR A 89 24.51 -3.89 39.02
CA THR A 89 24.18 -2.46 38.92
C THR A 89 25.15 -1.66 39.80
N PRO A 90 25.87 -0.65 39.29
CA PRO A 90 26.65 0.21 40.17
C PRO A 90 25.72 1.10 41.00
N GLU A 91 26.00 1.19 42.30
CA GLU A 91 25.37 2.08 43.28
C GLU A 91 25.60 3.55 42.89
N PRO A 92 24.63 4.47 43.09
CA PRO A 92 24.74 5.84 42.63
C PRO A 92 25.74 6.62 43.50
N ALA A 93 26.92 6.89 42.96
CA ALA A 93 27.83 7.87 43.52
C ALA A 93 27.24 9.28 43.35
N ALA A 94 27.05 9.96 44.47
CA ALA A 94 26.61 11.35 44.54
C ALA A 94 27.59 12.28 43.80
N ALA A 95 27.09 12.95 42.76
CA ALA A 95 27.72 14.14 42.19
C ALA A 95 26.63 15.11 41.76
N SER A 96 26.49 16.21 42.51
CA SER A 96 25.65 17.35 42.16
C SER A 96 26.23 18.04 40.92
N GLU A 97 25.87 17.55 39.75
CA GLU A 97 25.88 18.33 38.53
C GLU A 97 24.49 18.94 38.33
N PRO A 98 24.37 20.20 37.86
CA PRO A 98 23.08 20.71 37.44
C PRO A 98 22.52 19.73 36.39
N PRO A 99 21.21 19.39 36.47
CA PRO A 99 20.63 18.41 35.56
C PRO A 99 20.97 18.84 34.13
N GLN A 100 21.43 17.91 33.30
CA GLN A 100 21.99 18.21 31.98
C GLN A 100 21.08 19.09 31.11
N VAL A 101 19.77 19.02 31.38
CA VAL A 101 18.73 19.89 30.82
C VAL A 101 18.98 21.37 31.12
N GLN A 102 19.34 21.76 32.33
CA GLN A 102 19.62 23.16 32.67
C GLN A 102 20.86 23.69 31.97
N ARG A 103 21.93 22.88 31.85
CA ARG A 103 23.10 23.25 31.02
C ARG A 103 22.74 23.41 29.55
N ALA A 104 21.85 22.56 29.01
CA ALA A 104 21.41 22.67 27.63
C ALA A 104 20.58 23.94 27.38
N VAL A 105 19.68 24.29 28.31
CA VAL A 105 18.86 25.51 28.24
C VAL A 105 19.73 26.77 28.31
N GLU A 106 20.74 26.81 29.18
CA GLU A 106 21.62 27.98 29.30
C GLU A 106 22.47 28.19 28.03
N ARG A 107 22.94 27.10 27.42
CA ARG A 107 23.65 27.14 26.13
C ARG A 107 22.76 27.64 24.99
N LEU A 108 21.48 27.27 24.97
CA LEU A 108 20.55 27.76 23.96
C LEU A 108 20.30 29.27 24.12
N ARG A 109 20.14 29.77 25.35
CA ARG A 109 20.01 31.21 25.62
C ARG A 109 21.23 32.02 25.21
N GLN A 110 22.44 31.51 25.49
CA GLN A 110 23.67 32.16 25.04
C GLN A 110 23.76 32.20 23.50
N ALA A 111 23.42 31.10 22.84
CA ALA A 111 23.41 31.06 21.37
C ALA A 111 22.38 32.01 20.75
N GLU A 112 21.24 32.24 21.41
CA GLU A 112 20.21 33.19 20.97
C GLU A 112 20.64 34.64 21.17
N ALA A 113 21.33 34.95 22.28
CA ALA A 113 21.85 36.29 22.57
C ALA A 113 23.00 36.71 21.64
N GLU A 114 23.79 35.74 21.15
CA GLU A 114 24.87 35.97 20.18
C GLU A 114 24.39 36.02 18.73
N LEU A 115 23.10 35.73 18.47
CA LEU A 115 22.55 35.74 17.13
C LEU A 115 22.11 37.16 16.73
N PRO A 116 22.66 37.76 15.65
CA PRO A 116 22.16 39.04 15.13
C PRO A 116 20.69 38.90 14.66
N PRO A 117 19.90 39.99 14.62
CA PRO A 117 18.49 39.91 14.24
C PRO A 117 18.35 39.20 12.89
N ALA A 118 17.61 38.10 12.91
CA ALA A 118 17.51 37.14 11.82
C ALA A 118 17.00 37.81 10.54
N THR A 119 17.92 38.08 9.61
CA THR A 119 17.58 38.21 8.20
C THR A 119 17.36 36.79 7.67
N PRO A 120 16.23 36.50 7.01
CA PRO A 120 15.92 35.14 6.56
C PRO A 120 16.97 34.67 5.56
N ARG A 121 17.86 33.78 6.02
CA ARG A 121 18.85 33.13 5.17
C ARG A 121 18.18 31.95 4.47
N PRO A 122 18.22 31.85 3.13
CA PRO A 122 17.63 30.73 2.43
C PRO A 122 18.35 29.44 2.84
N VAL A 123 17.59 28.47 3.35
CA VAL A 123 18.10 27.13 3.61
C VAL A 123 18.36 26.42 2.27
N PRO A 124 19.57 25.86 2.04
CA PRO A 124 19.85 25.11 0.83
C PRO A 124 18.97 23.87 0.79
N ARG A 125 18.30 23.68 -0.35
CA ARG A 125 17.28 22.67 -0.62
C ARG A 125 17.78 21.22 -0.52
N ASP A 126 19.10 21.04 -0.36
CA ASP A 126 19.80 19.75 -0.31
C ASP A 126 19.73 19.05 1.05
N LEU A 127 19.31 19.74 2.12
CA LEU A 127 19.22 19.17 3.47
C LEU A 127 17.81 18.71 3.85
N LEU A 128 16.82 18.86 2.97
CA LEU A 128 15.48 18.31 3.20
C LEU A 128 15.45 16.82 2.79
N PRO A 129 14.82 15.93 3.59
CA PRO A 129 14.57 14.56 3.17
C PRO A 129 13.79 14.60 1.85
N ARG A 130 14.35 13.96 0.82
CA ARG A 130 13.77 13.87 -0.53
C ARG A 130 12.51 13.02 -0.48
N THR A 131 11.39 13.59 -0.02
CA THR A 131 10.10 13.18 -0.57
C THR A 131 10.19 13.45 -2.07
N PRO A 132 9.84 12.49 -2.95
CA PRO A 132 9.77 12.75 -4.38
C PRO A 132 8.62 13.73 -4.61
N THR A 133 8.91 15.01 -4.43
CA THR A 133 8.06 16.09 -4.90
C THR A 133 8.12 16.01 -6.42
N PRO A 134 6.98 15.82 -7.12
CA PRO A 134 6.98 15.78 -8.57
C PRO A 134 7.53 17.13 -9.05
N ARG A 135 8.72 17.09 -9.64
CA ARG A 135 9.30 18.25 -10.32
C ARG A 135 8.40 18.50 -11.53
N PRO A 136 7.82 19.70 -11.72
CA PRO A 136 7.19 20.04 -12.98
C PRO A 136 8.32 20.24 -14.00
N THR A 137 8.89 19.13 -14.46
CA THR A 137 9.67 19.11 -15.69
C THR A 137 8.63 19.18 -16.79
N GLY A 138 8.53 20.34 -17.42
CA GLY A 138 7.58 20.56 -18.51
C GLY A 138 7.69 19.46 -19.56
N GLY A 139 6.55 18.93 -19.95
CA GLY A 139 6.44 17.97 -21.05
C GLY A 139 5.27 17.02 -20.87
N ASP A 140 5.25 16.24 -19.79
CA ASP A 140 4.45 15.02 -19.78
C ASP A 140 3.62 14.96 -18.50
N ILE A 141 2.30 15.11 -18.62
CA ILE A 141 1.36 14.59 -17.61
C ILE A 141 1.65 13.10 -17.48
N THR A 142 2.39 12.74 -16.45
CA THR A 142 2.67 11.33 -16.18
C THR A 142 1.35 10.64 -15.87
N LEU A 143 1.18 9.40 -16.34
CA LEU A 143 -0.01 8.60 -16.06
C LEU A 143 -0.27 8.48 -14.54
N ASP A 144 0.80 8.44 -13.73
CA ASP A 144 0.68 8.46 -12.26
C ASP A 144 -0.01 9.73 -11.74
N ALA A 145 0.35 10.90 -12.28
CA ALA A 145 -0.29 12.15 -11.89
C ALA A 145 -1.78 12.16 -12.23
N LEU A 146 -2.16 11.68 -13.42
CA LEU A 146 -3.56 11.60 -13.83
C LEU A 146 -4.35 10.59 -13.01
N VAL A 147 -3.80 9.38 -12.80
CA VAL A 147 -4.43 8.33 -11.99
C VAL A 147 -4.59 8.79 -10.53
N ARG A 148 -3.59 9.49 -9.99
CA ARG A 148 -3.67 10.07 -8.64
C ARG A 148 -4.76 11.13 -8.55
N GLU A 149 -4.84 12.06 -9.52
CA GLU A 149 -5.90 13.07 -9.53
C GLU A 149 -7.30 12.43 -9.57
N MET A 150 -7.44 11.30 -10.26
CA MET A 150 -8.72 10.57 -10.32
C MET A 150 -9.02 9.74 -9.07
N LEU A 151 -8.02 9.08 -8.46
CA LEU A 151 -8.22 8.18 -7.31
C LEU A 151 -8.23 8.90 -5.96
N GLN A 152 -7.53 10.03 -5.84
CA GLN A 152 -7.44 10.79 -4.60
C GLN A 152 -8.80 11.17 -4.00
N PRO A 153 -9.78 11.72 -4.76
CA PRO A 153 -11.08 12.09 -4.17
C PRO A 153 -11.86 10.88 -3.64
N MET A 154 -11.84 9.76 -4.37
CA MET A 154 -12.56 8.54 -3.96
C MET A 154 -11.95 7.93 -2.68
N LEU A 155 -10.61 7.93 -2.59
CA LEU A 155 -9.92 7.44 -1.40
C LEU A 155 -10.11 8.37 -0.20
N ALA A 156 -10.11 9.69 -0.41
CA ALA A 156 -10.33 10.65 0.67
C ALA A 156 -11.73 10.49 1.29
N GLU A 157 -12.77 10.43 0.45
CA GLU A 157 -14.15 10.22 0.92
C GLU A 157 -14.29 8.90 1.68
N TRP A 158 -13.63 7.85 1.20
CA TRP A 158 -13.63 6.56 1.89
C TRP A 158 -12.92 6.64 3.25
N ILE A 159 -11.75 7.28 3.32
CA ILE A 159 -11.00 7.43 4.58
C ILE A 159 -11.86 8.23 5.57
N GLU A 160 -12.44 9.36 5.18
CA GLU A 160 -13.30 10.16 6.07
C GLU A 160 -14.46 9.36 6.66
N LYS A 161 -15.07 8.48 5.85
CA LYS A 161 -16.18 7.62 6.29
C LYS A 161 -15.75 6.44 7.17
N ASN A 162 -14.57 5.87 6.96
CA ASN A 162 -14.17 4.60 7.60
C ASN A 162 -13.12 4.78 8.71
N LEU A 163 -12.39 5.90 8.73
CA LEU A 163 -11.36 6.18 9.73
C LEU A 163 -11.92 6.26 11.16
N PRO A 164 -13.07 6.91 11.45
CA PRO A 164 -13.57 7.04 12.82
C PRO A 164 -13.80 5.69 13.51
N ASP A 165 -14.50 4.77 12.84
CA ASP A 165 -14.77 3.42 13.36
C ASP A 165 -13.48 2.63 13.64
N MET A 166 -12.50 2.71 12.74
CA MET A 166 -11.23 2.02 12.90
C MET A 166 -10.44 2.54 14.10
N VAL A 167 -10.43 3.86 14.29
CA VAL A 167 -9.78 4.50 15.44
C VAL A 167 -10.49 4.14 16.73
N GLU A 168 -11.83 4.18 16.78
CA GLU A 168 -12.59 3.78 17.96
C GLU A 168 -12.28 2.35 18.40
N ARG A 169 -12.21 1.40 17.46
CA ARG A 169 -11.85 0.00 17.77
C ARG A 169 -10.42 -0.12 18.30
N MET A 170 -9.48 0.62 17.73
CA MET A 170 -8.08 0.61 18.18
C MET A 170 -7.91 1.26 19.56
N VAL A 171 -8.61 2.38 19.81
CA VAL A 171 -8.62 3.07 21.11
C VAL A 171 -9.28 2.19 22.19
N GLN A 172 -10.42 1.55 21.90
CA GLN A 172 -11.04 0.61 22.83
C GLN A 172 -10.10 -0.54 23.19
N THR A 173 -9.34 -1.05 22.21
CA THR A 173 -8.33 -2.10 22.44
C THR A 173 -7.20 -1.58 23.32
N GLU A 174 -6.70 -0.37 23.07
CA GLU A 174 -5.61 0.23 23.84
C GLU A 174 -6.03 0.57 25.28
N ILE A 175 -7.26 1.06 25.49
CA ILE A 175 -7.80 1.32 26.83
C ILE A 175 -7.90 0.02 27.63
N ARG A 176 -8.45 -1.05 27.03
CA ARG A 176 -8.53 -2.37 27.70
C ARG A 176 -7.14 -2.86 28.09
N ARG A 177 -6.17 -2.74 27.18
CA ARG A 177 -4.78 -3.12 27.44
C ARG A 177 -4.14 -2.29 28.57
N MET A 178 -4.42 -1.00 28.66
CA MET A 178 -3.92 -0.16 29.76
C MET A 178 -4.52 -0.59 31.09
N ILE A 179 -5.84 -0.83 31.13
CA ILE A 179 -6.54 -1.28 32.33
C ILE A 179 -6.04 -2.65 32.81
N ASP A 180 -5.87 -3.62 31.90
CA ASP A 180 -5.34 -4.96 32.24
C ASP A 180 -3.89 -4.93 32.72
N LYS A 181 -3.11 -3.91 32.34
CA LYS A 181 -1.72 -3.73 32.78
C LYS A 181 -1.63 -3.03 34.13
N GLU A 182 -2.63 -2.24 34.51
CA GLU A 182 -2.69 -1.53 35.78
C GLU A 182 -3.36 -2.34 36.91
N ALA A 183 -3.99 -3.48 36.58
CA ALA A 183 -4.54 -4.46 37.51
C ALA A 183 -3.53 -5.55 37.89
#